data_AF-A0A349LNQ4-F1
#
_entry.id   AF-A0A349LNQ4-F1
#
_cell.length_a   1.000
_cell.length_b   1.000
_cell.length_c   1.000
_cell.angle_alpha   90.00
_cell.angle_beta   90.00
_cell.angle_gamma   90.00
#
_symmetry.space_group_name_H-M   'P 1'
#
loop_
_entity.id
_entity.type
_entity.pdbx_description
1 polymer ?
#
loop_
_entity_poly.entity_id
_entity_poly.type
_entity_poly.pdbx_seq_one_letter_code
_entity_poly.pdbx_strand_id
1 'polypeptide(L)'
;MASTIALLKLFQKRATSLLTRFEMMTSESLELNEKHFPHMANSLRAKPPCCTVLIELSDHESEDHVRQPLETILEEVFQDHIISDAVIANNLSQANAFWHIRLLLRPKKVP
;
A
#
# COMPACT_ATOMS: atom_id res chain seq x y z
N MET A 1 7.07 -5.54 11.81
CA MET A 1 7.35 -6.63 10.84
C MET A 1 6.33 -7.76 10.90
N ALA A 2 5.98 -8.30 12.08
CA ALA A 2 4.98 -9.37 12.19
C ALA A 2 3.62 -9.03 11.54
N SER A 3 3.14 -7.80 11.74
CA SER A 3 1.88 -7.31 11.15
C SER A 3 1.88 -7.30 9.62
N THR A 4 3.01 -6.96 8.98
CA THR A 4 3.15 -6.97 7.52
C THR A 4 3.06 -8.39 6.94
N ILE A 5 3.69 -9.35 7.61
CA ILE A 5 3.64 -10.76 7.18
C ILE A 5 2.24 -11.33 7.39
N ALA A 6 1.57 -10.98 8.49
CA ALA A 6 0.18 -11.35 8.72
C ALA A 6 -0.74 -10.81 7.63
N LEU A 7 -0.57 -9.53 7.26
CA LEU A 7 -1.30 -8.88 6.18
C LEU A 7 -1.07 -9.61 4.84
N LEU A 8 0.18 -9.89 4.47
CA LEU A 8 0.51 -10.62 3.24
C LEU A 8 -0.16 -12.00 3.21
N LYS A 9 -0.08 -12.76 4.31
CA LYS A 9 -0.71 -14.09 4.40
C LYS A 9 -2.23 -14.03 4.25
N LEU A 10 -2.86 -12.98 4.77
CA LEU A 10 -4.31 -12.80 4.69
C LEU A 10 -4.74 -12.47 3.25
N PHE A 11 -4.02 -11.57 2.57
CA PHE A 11 -4.21 -11.29 1.15
C PHE A 11 -3.96 -12.53 0.28
N GLN A 12 -2.93 -13.33 0.56
CA GLN A 12 -2.72 -14.59 -0.14
C GLN A 12 -3.85 -15.59 0.09
N LYS A 13 -4.41 -15.67 1.30
CA LYS A 13 -5.52 -16.60 1.56
C LYS A 13 -6.83 -16.19 0.86
N ARG A 14 -7.15 -14.90 0.84
CA ARG A 14 -8.45 -14.40 0.37
C ARG A 14 -8.44 -13.86 -1.07
N ALA A 15 -7.28 -13.46 -1.59
CA ALA A 15 -7.13 -12.76 -2.87
C ALA A 15 -5.84 -13.17 -3.62
N THR A 16 -5.38 -14.42 -3.49
CA THR A 16 -4.13 -14.90 -4.14
C THR A 16 -4.09 -14.63 -5.65
N SER A 17 -5.19 -14.90 -6.35
CA SER A 17 -5.26 -14.74 -7.81
C SER A 17 -5.29 -13.28 -8.26
N LEU A 18 -5.64 -12.38 -7.35
CA LEU A 18 -5.80 -10.94 -7.62
C LEU A 18 -4.56 -10.15 -7.19
N LEU A 19 -3.79 -10.65 -6.22
CA LEU A 19 -2.63 -9.96 -5.66
C LEU A 19 -1.47 -9.93 -6.66
N THR A 20 -1.33 -8.83 -7.38
CA THR A 20 -0.26 -8.64 -8.37
C THR A 20 0.97 -7.97 -7.77
N ARG A 21 0.80 -7.15 -6.72
CA ARG A 21 1.94 -6.51 -6.05
C ARG A 21 1.70 -6.27 -4.56
N PHE A 22 2.76 -6.50 -3.79
CA PHE A 22 2.81 -6.22 -2.36
C PHE A 22 4.20 -5.67 -2.01
N GLU A 23 4.27 -4.38 -1.65
CA GLU A 23 5.53 -3.66 -1.42
C GLU A 23 5.52 -3.02 -0.04
N MET A 24 6.46 -3.41 0.82
CA MET A 24 6.66 -2.80 2.14
C MET A 24 7.66 -1.64 2.03
N MET A 25 7.31 -0.50 2.63
CA MET A 25 8.15 0.69 2.71
C MET A 25 8.35 1.07 4.18
N THR A 26 9.60 1.24 4.62
CA THR A 26 9.91 1.67 5.98
C THR A 26 9.64 3.17 6.16
N SER A 27 9.38 3.60 7.39
CA SER A 27 9.18 5.02 7.70
C SER A 27 10.42 5.86 7.34
N GLU A 28 11.63 5.32 7.50
CA GLU A 28 12.89 5.96 7.08
C GLU A 28 12.95 6.23 5.57
N SER A 29 12.48 5.26 4.75
CA SER A 29 12.45 5.41 3.30
C SER A 29 11.49 6.54 2.90
N LEU A 30 10.32 6.58 3.55
CA LEU A 30 9.33 7.64 3.34
C LEU A 30 9.84 9.01 3.77
N GLU A 31 10.54 9.09 4.91
CA GLU A 31 11.17 10.32 5.40
C GLU A 31 12.22 10.85 4.43
N LEU A 32 13.04 9.96 3.88
CA LEU A 32 14.02 10.34 2.87
C LEU A 32 13.32 10.93 1.64
N ASN A 33 12.19 10.35 1.22
CA ASN A 33 11.42 10.82 0.09
C ASN A 33 10.82 12.21 0.34
N GLU A 34 10.16 12.40 1.49
CA GLU A 34 9.57 13.70 1.87
C GLU A 34 10.65 14.80 1.95
N LYS A 35 11.86 14.47 2.40
CA LYS A 35 12.98 15.41 2.44
C LYS A 35 13.45 15.83 1.04
N HIS A 36 13.48 14.91 0.08
CA HIS A 36 13.91 15.21 -1.29
C HIS A 36 12.78 15.76 -2.18
N PHE A 37 11.53 15.41 -1.88
CA PHE A 37 10.34 15.73 -2.68
C PHE A 37 9.17 16.19 -1.78
N PRO A 38 9.30 17.35 -1.11
CA PRO A 38 8.30 17.83 -0.15
C PRO A 38 6.91 18.11 -0.75
N HIS A 39 6.83 18.28 -2.08
CA HIS A 39 5.58 18.53 -2.81
C HIS A 39 4.78 17.25 -3.11
N MET A 40 5.37 16.07 -2.95
CA MET A 40 4.71 14.77 -3.12
C MET A 40 4.49 14.12 -1.75
N ALA A 41 3.69 14.81 -0.93
CA ALA A 41 3.36 14.36 0.42
C ALA A 41 2.62 13.02 0.40
N ASN A 42 2.95 12.17 1.37
CA ASN A 42 2.30 10.89 1.60
C ASN A 42 0.77 11.06 1.68
N SER A 43 0.03 10.21 0.96
CA SER A 43 -1.43 10.27 0.95
C SER A 43 -2.07 9.83 2.27
N LEU A 44 -1.30 9.13 3.11
CA LEU A 44 -1.68 8.80 4.48
C LEU A 44 -1.47 10.02 5.38
N ARG A 45 -2.54 10.50 6.02
CA ARG A 45 -2.50 11.66 6.93
C ARG A 45 -1.63 11.41 8.16
N ALA A 46 -1.57 10.16 8.63
CA ALA A 46 -0.77 9.76 9.78
C ALA A 46 0.47 8.99 9.32
N LYS A 47 1.64 9.39 9.82
CA LYS A 47 2.88 8.61 9.63
C LYS A 47 2.79 7.34 10.48
N PRO A 48 2.78 6.14 9.89
CA PRO A 48 2.76 4.93 10.69
C PRO A 48 4.09 4.79 11.46
N PRO A 49 4.05 4.30 12.70
CA PRO A 49 5.24 4.20 13.56
C PRO A 49 6.26 3.15 13.10
N CYS A 50 5.91 2.27 12.14
CA CYS A 50 6.80 1.18 11.71
C CYS A 50 7.02 1.12 10.20
N CYS A 51 5.95 1.04 9.41
CA CYS A 51 6.03 0.83 7.96
C CYS A 51 4.69 1.12 7.28
N THR A 52 4.77 1.47 6.00
CA THR A 52 3.62 1.53 5.08
C THR A 52 3.70 0.35 4.11
N VAL A 53 2.56 -0.18 3.68
CA VAL A 53 2.49 -1.25 2.69
C VAL A 53 1.67 -0.76 1.51
N LEU A 54 2.21 -0.89 0.30
CA LEU A 54 1.49 -0.69 -0.95
C LEU A 54 1.00 -2.05 -1.47
N ILE A 55 -0.29 -2.14 -1.73
CA ILE A 55 -0.94 -3.36 -2.22
C ILE A 55 -1.65 -3.01 -3.53
N GLU A 56 -1.40 -3.81 -4.55
CA GLU A 56 -2.09 -3.74 -5.82
C GLU A 56 -2.78 -5.06 -6.09
N LEU A 57 -4.08 -4.97 -6.31
CA LEU A 57 -4.90 -6.04 -6.78
C LEU A 57 -5.27 -5.73 -8.23
N SER A 58 -5.15 -6.71 -9.11
CA SER A 58 -5.59 -6.60 -10.49
C SER A 58 -6.43 -7.81 -10.85
N ASP A 59 -7.53 -7.57 -11.53
CA ASP A 59 -8.39 -8.60 -12.07
C ASP A 59 -8.65 -8.36 -13.55
N HIS A 60 -8.92 -9.43 -14.28
CA HIS A 60 -9.23 -9.36 -15.70
C HIS A 60 -10.73 -9.21 -15.97
N GLU A 61 -11.61 -9.44 -14.99
CA GLU A 61 -13.06 -9.38 -15.21
C GLU A 61 -13.66 -8.00 -14.91
N SER A 62 -13.46 -7.39 -13.74
CA SER A 62 -14.03 -6.06 -13.41
C SER A 62 -13.44 -5.41 -12.14
N GLU A 63 -13.35 -4.07 -12.11
CA GLU A 63 -12.93 -3.30 -10.92
C GLU A 63 -13.80 -3.58 -9.69
N ASP A 64 -15.11 -3.75 -9.86
CA ASP A 64 -16.06 -4.02 -8.77
C ASP A 64 -15.82 -5.39 -8.10
N HIS A 65 -15.31 -6.37 -8.86
CA HIS A 65 -15.03 -7.72 -8.35
C HIS A 65 -13.84 -7.71 -7.37
N VAL A 66 -12.93 -6.76 -7.52
CA VAL A 66 -11.73 -6.61 -6.67
C VAL A 66 -12.02 -5.82 -5.40
N ARG A 67 -12.99 -4.89 -5.46
CA ARG A 67 -13.26 -3.97 -4.35
C ARG A 67 -13.86 -4.68 -3.14
N GLN A 68 -14.84 -5.55 -3.35
CA GLN A 68 -15.50 -6.28 -2.24
C GLN A 68 -14.54 -7.11 -1.36
N PRO A 69 -13.66 -7.98 -1.93
CA PRO A 69 -12.71 -8.74 -1.12
C PRO A 69 -11.67 -7.82 -0.47
N LEU A 70 -11.27 -6.73 -1.13
CA LEU A 70 -10.34 -5.74 -0.57
C LEU A 70 -10.93 -5.07 0.68
N GLU A 71 -12.16 -4.57 0.61
CA GLU A 71 -12.85 -3.91 1.72
C GLU A 71 -13.03 -4.87 2.90
N THR A 72 -13.47 -6.12 2.62
CA THR A 72 -13.63 -7.16 3.64
C THR A 72 -12.31 -7.47 4.36
N ILE A 73 -11.21 -7.60 3.59
CA ILE A 73 -9.88 -7.82 4.14
C ILE A 73 -9.45 -6.65 5.03
N LEU A 74 -9.61 -5.42 4.55
CA LEU A 74 -9.21 -4.21 5.26
C LEU A 74 -10.01 -4.03 6.55
N GLU A 75 -11.31 -4.35 6.54
CA GLU A 75 -12.13 -4.33 7.74
C GLU A 75 -11.63 -5.33 8.79
N GLU A 76 -11.35 -6.59 8.40
CA GLU A 76 -10.80 -7.62 9.29
C GLU A 76 -9.46 -7.18 9.91
N VAL A 77 -8.51 -6.71 9.11
CA VAL A 77 -7.19 -6.30 9.62
C VAL A 77 -7.23 -5.01 10.43
N PHE A 78 -8.26 -4.18 10.25
CA PHE A 78 -8.50 -3.00 11.06
C PHE A 78 -9.08 -3.39 12.43
N GLN A 79 -10.05 -4.32 12.47
CA GLN A 79 -10.61 -4.88 13.70
C GLN A 79 -9.55 -5.61 14.53
N ASP A 80 -8.65 -6.36 13.88
CA ASP A 80 -7.53 -7.05 14.53
C ASP A 80 -6.37 -6.12 14.93
N HIS A 81 -6.51 -4.81 14.71
CA HIS A 81 -5.48 -3.79 14.98
C HIS A 81 -4.13 -4.07 14.28
N ILE A 82 -4.15 -4.80 13.16
CA ILE A 82 -2.97 -5.10 12.35
C ILE A 82 -2.54 -3.86 11.57
N ILE A 83 -3.51 -3.05 11.13
CA ILE A 83 -3.32 -1.75 10.48
C ILE A 83 -3.95 -0.63 11.31
N SER A 84 -3.36 0.57 11.25
CA SER A 84 -3.90 1.76 11.91
C SER A 84 -4.67 2.68 10.97
N ASP A 85 -4.33 2.62 9.67
CA ASP A 85 -4.93 3.44 8.63
C ASP A 85 -4.77 2.72 7.28
N ALA A 86 -5.70 2.95 6.36
CA ALA A 86 -5.65 2.44 5.00
C ALA A 86 -6.39 3.38 4.05
N VAL A 87 -5.81 3.59 2.87
CA VAL A 87 -6.43 4.37 1.79
C VAL A 87 -6.56 3.46 0.58
N ILE A 88 -7.79 3.32 0.09
CA ILE A 88 -8.10 2.60 -1.14
C ILE A 88 -8.09 3.60 -2.30
N ALA A 89 -7.51 3.21 -3.43
CA ALA A 89 -7.60 4.01 -4.65
C ALA A 89 -9.01 3.88 -5.26
N ASN A 90 -9.69 4.99 -5.48
CA ASN A 90 -11.01 5.02 -6.13
C ASN A 90 -10.94 4.94 -7.65
N ASN A 91 -9.75 5.15 -8.24
CA ASN A 91 -9.52 5.07 -9.68
C ASN A 91 -8.03 4.81 -10.00
N LEU A 92 -7.76 4.49 -11.28
CA LEU A 92 -6.40 4.22 -11.77
C LEU A 92 -5.43 5.41 -11.61
N SER A 93 -5.90 6.66 -11.71
CA SER A 93 -5.04 7.84 -11.54
C SER A 93 -4.51 7.93 -10.10
N GLN A 94 -5.37 7.67 -9.11
CA GLN A 94 -4.99 7.62 -7.71
C GLN A 94 -4.08 6.42 -7.40
N ALA A 95 -4.36 5.24 -7.98
CA ALA A 95 -3.50 4.07 -7.86
C ALA A 95 -2.08 4.36 -8.41
N ASN A 96 -2.00 5.02 -9.57
CA ASN A 96 -0.72 5.46 -10.14
C ASN A 96 0.00 6.48 -9.26
N ALA A 97 -0.74 7.40 -8.62
CA ALA A 97 -0.16 8.36 -7.68
C ALA A 97 0.47 7.66 -6.46
N PHE A 98 -0.17 6.63 -5.92
CA PHE A 98 0.39 5.81 -4.85
C PHE A 98 1.68 5.10 -5.28
N TRP A 99 1.71 4.54 -6.49
CA TRP A 99 2.93 3.95 -7.06
C TRP A 99 4.04 4.95 -7.29
N HIS A 100 3.70 6.21 -7.57
CA HIS A 100 4.69 7.26 -7.75
C HIS A 100 5.54 7.47 -6.50
N ILE A 101 4.94 7.36 -5.30
CA ILE A 101 5.68 7.45 -4.02
C ILE A 101 6.77 6.37 -3.97
N ARG A 102 6.47 5.14 -4.41
CA ARG A 102 7.44 4.03 -4.46
C ARG A 102 8.54 4.26 -5.50
N LEU A 103 8.21 4.84 -6.66
CA LEU A 103 9.20 5.11 -7.71
C LEU A 103 10.25 6.12 -7.26
N LEU A 104 9.86 7.10 -6.44
CA LEU A 104 10.78 8.08 -5.85
C LEU A 104 11.72 7.49 -4.81
N LEU A 105 11.38 6.36 -4.20
CA LEU A 105 12.27 5.63 -3.29
C LEU A 105 13.43 4.92 -4.00
N ARG A 106 13.41 4.82 -5.34
CA ARG A 106 14.55 4.25 -6.04
C ARG A 106 15.72 5.21 -5.91
N PRO A 107 16.90 4.74 -5.44
CA PRO A 107 18.07 5.60 -5.36
C PRO A 107 18.34 6.14 -6.77
N LYS A 108 18.27 7.46 -6.94
CA LYS A 108 18.80 8.06 -8.16
C LYS A 108 20.29 7.76 -8.16
N LYS A 109 20.74 6.98 -9.15
CA LYS A 109 22.18 6.92 -9.46
C LYS A 109 22.60 8.38 -9.66
N VAL A 110 23.34 8.91 -8.70
CA VAL A 110 24.06 10.16 -8.87
C VAL A 110 25.08 9.88 -9.98
N PRO A 111 25.09 10.66 -11.08
CA PRO A 111 26.09 10.49 -12.14
C PRO A 111 27.51 10.73 -11.62
#